data_AF-A0A1Y0N018-F1
#
_entry.id   AF-A0A1Y0N018-F1
#
_cell.length_a   1.000
_cell.length_b   1.000
_cell.length_c   1.000
_cell.angle_alpha   90.00
_cell.angle_beta   90.00
_cell.angle_gamma   90.00
#
_symmetry.space_group_name_H-M   'P 1'
#
loop_
_entity.id
_entity.type
_entity.pdbx_description
1 polymer ?
#
loop_
_entity_poly.entity_id
_entity_poly.type
_entity_poly.pdbx_seq_one_letter_code
_entity_poly.pdbx_strand_id
1 'polypeptide(L)'
;MILIGANSLIVLILGLINPNLISNHKRTSIYEEEDFYNLIGVIENLENLVILQNVWTEVDNLLNNFTGTYKSQYVNKITEAIKRVPRNI
;
A
#
# COMPACT_ATOMS: atom_id res chain seq x y z
N MET A 1 -5.36 -12.67 11.75
CA MET A 1 -6.01 -12.29 10.48
C MET A 1 -6.42 -10.83 10.58
N ILE A 2 -5.89 -9.99 9.69
CA ILE A 2 -6.12 -8.54 9.66
C ILE A 2 -6.72 -8.19 8.30
N LEU A 3 -7.88 -7.55 8.33
CA LEU A 3 -8.51 -7.02 7.13
C LEU A 3 -8.05 -5.58 6.93
N ILE A 4 -7.55 -5.26 5.75
CA ILE A 4 -7.08 -3.90 5.42
C ILE A 4 -8.04 -3.21 4.46
N GLY A 5 -8.32 -1.92 4.72
CA GLY A 5 -9.08 -1.06 3.82
C GLY A 5 -8.21 -0.38 2.77
N ALA A 6 -8.83 0.26 1.77
CA ALA A 6 -8.12 0.83 0.62
C ALA A 6 -7.11 1.92 1.00
N ASN A 7 -7.48 2.85 1.89
CA ASN A 7 -6.59 3.93 2.30
C ASN A 7 -5.34 3.41 3.03
N SER A 8 -5.53 2.52 4.01
CA SER A 8 -4.42 1.89 4.74
C SER A 8 -3.56 1.05 3.80
N LEU A 9 -4.17 0.36 2.83
CA LEU A 9 -3.42 -0.39 1.82
C LEU A 9 -2.56 0.55 0.95
N ILE A 10 -3.05 1.75 0.61
CA ILE A 10 -2.24 2.76 -0.10
C ILE A 10 -1.09 3.24 0.79
N VAL A 11 -1.32 3.58 2.06
CA VAL A 11 -0.26 3.99 2.99
C VAL A 11 0.81 2.90 3.13
N LEU A 12 0.38 1.64 3.31
CA LEU A 12 1.28 0.47 3.35
C LEU A 12 2.12 0.38 2.07
N ILE A 13 1.47 0.46 0.91
CA ILE A 13 2.11 0.39 -0.40
C ILE A 13 3.12 1.53 -0.61
N LEU A 14 2.75 2.78 -0.30
CA LEU A 14 3.63 3.94 -0.46
C LEU A 14 4.84 3.82 0.49
N GLY A 15 4.59 3.46 1.76
CA GLY A 15 5.65 3.31 2.76
C GLY A 15 6.61 2.17 2.47
N LEU A 16 6.14 1.05 1.89
CA LEU A 16 7.02 -0.03 1.42
C LEU A 16 7.92 0.39 0.25
N ILE A 17 7.52 1.41 -0.52
CA ILE A 17 8.34 1.96 -1.62
C ILE A 17 9.32 3.00 -1.09
N ASN A 18 8.79 4.01 -0.39
CA ASN A 18 9.52 5.05 0.30
C ASN A 18 8.54 5.82 1.21
N PRO A 19 8.69 5.77 2.55
CA PRO A 19 7.82 6.48 3.50
C PRO A 19 7.67 7.98 3.19
N ASN A 20 8.72 8.62 2.65
CA ASN A 20 8.69 10.05 2.30
C ASN A 20 7.64 10.40 1.22
N LEU A 21 7.11 9.41 0.49
CA LEU A 21 6.06 9.63 -0.50
C LEU A 21 4.67 9.78 0.11
N ILE A 22 4.46 9.37 1.37
CA ILE A 22 3.15 9.33 2.02
C ILE A 22 2.56 10.75 2.12
N SER A 23 3.28 11.68 2.74
CA SER A 23 2.81 13.06 2.93
C SER A 23 2.84 13.89 1.65
N ASN A 24 3.69 13.53 0.69
CA ASN A 24 3.87 14.26 -0.58
C ASN A 24 2.83 13.91 -1.65
N HIS A 25 1.95 12.95 -1.37
CA HIS A 25 1.03 12.43 -2.35
C HIS A 25 -0.40 12.87 -2.07
N LYS A 26 -1.09 13.40 -3.10
CA LYS A 26 -2.38 14.11 -3.00
C LYS A 26 -3.47 13.40 -2.19
N ARG A 27 -3.45 12.07 -2.13
CA ARG A 27 -4.45 11.25 -1.42
C ARG A 27 -4.03 10.80 -0.03
N THR A 28 -2.73 10.80 0.24
CA THR A 28 -2.16 10.39 1.51
C THR A 28 -1.50 11.54 2.25
N SER A 29 -1.70 12.78 1.78
CA SER A 29 -1.24 14.00 2.45
C SER A 29 -1.85 14.23 3.83
N ILE A 30 -2.90 13.46 4.18
CA ILE A 30 -3.48 13.43 5.53
C ILE A 30 -2.76 12.44 6.46
N TYR A 31 -1.84 11.64 5.93
CA TYR A 31 -1.04 10.67 6.65
C TYR A 31 0.42 11.12 6.70
N GLU A 32 1.11 10.69 7.74
CA GLU A 32 2.53 10.93 7.96
C GLU A 32 3.32 9.63 7.82
N GLU A 33 4.65 9.73 7.81
CA GLU A 33 5.50 8.54 7.82
C GLU A 33 5.23 7.65 9.04
N GLU A 34 4.92 8.27 10.19
CA GLU A 34 4.59 7.57 11.42
C GLU A 34 3.35 6.68 11.28
N ASP A 35 2.35 7.09 10.49
CA ASP A 35 1.16 6.26 10.23
C ASP A 35 1.51 4.95 9.51
N PHE A 36 2.52 4.97 8.65
CA PHE A 36 3.03 3.74 8.03
C PHE A 36 3.71 2.83 9.04
N TYR A 37 4.57 3.38 9.91
CA TYR A 37 5.23 2.58 10.95
C TYR A 37 4.23 2.01 11.96
N ASN A 38 3.23 2.79 12.35
CA ASN A 38 2.12 2.34 13.18
C ASN A 38 1.33 1.23 12.49
N LEU A 39 1.04 1.37 11.20
CA LEU A 39 0.34 0.36 10.41
C LEU A 39 1.13 -0.95 10.31
N ILE A 40 2.45 -0.88 10.08
CA ILE A 40 3.32 -2.07 10.10
C ILE A 40 3.33 -2.71 11.49
N GLY A 41 3.37 -1.90 12.56
CA GLY A 41 3.29 -2.38 13.95
C GLY A 41 1.98 -3.11 14.25
N VAL A 42 0.84 -2.65 13.69
CA VAL A 42 -0.45 -3.33 13.81
C VAL A 42 -0.50 -4.61 12.98
N ILE A 43 0.09 -4.60 11.78
CA ILE A 43 0.09 -5.76 10.89
C ILE A 43 0.97 -6.89 11.44
N GLU A 44 2.11 -6.52 12.05
CA GLU A 44 3.20 -7.37 12.56
C GLU A 44 3.82 -8.30 11.51
N ASN A 45 3.01 -9.16 10.88
CA ASN A 45 3.36 -10.07 9.81
C ASN A 45 2.40 -9.92 8.62
N LEU A 46 2.94 -9.65 7.43
CA LEU A 46 2.18 -9.51 6.19
C LEU A 46 1.40 -10.78 5.80
N GLU A 47 1.81 -11.97 6.26
CA GLU A 47 1.08 -13.22 6.06
C GLU A 47 -0.32 -13.21 6.70
N ASN A 48 -0.52 -12.36 7.72
CA ASN A 48 -1.81 -12.20 8.38
C ASN A 48 -2.78 -11.27 7.64
N LEU A 49 -2.32 -10.60 6.57
CA LEU A 49 -3.05 -9.56 5.86
C LEU A 49 -4.00 -10.15 4.83
N VAL A 50 -5.28 -9.81 4.92
CA VAL A 50 -6.31 -10.17 3.95
C VAL A 50 -6.78 -8.91 3.24
N ILE A 51 -6.76 -8.94 1.91
CA ILE A 51 -7.20 -7.85 1.04
C ILE A 51 -8.38 -8.34 0.22
N LEU A 52 -9.52 -7.65 0.33
CA LEU A 52 -10.73 -8.01 -0.41
C LEU A 52 -10.67 -7.53 -1.86
N GLN A 53 -11.42 -8.17 -2.75
CA GLN A 53 -11.46 -7.80 -4.17
C GLN A 53 -11.93 -6.37 -4.39
N ASN A 54 -12.96 -5.91 -3.65
CA ASN A 54 -13.43 -4.53 -3.74
C ASN A 54 -12.37 -3.52 -3.27
N VAL A 55 -11.55 -3.90 -2.28
CA VAL A 55 -10.43 -3.07 -1.81
C VAL A 55 -9.37 -2.96 -2.90
N TRP A 56 -9.05 -4.04 -3.60
CA TRP A 56 -8.17 -3.98 -4.78
C TRP A 56 -8.72 -3.04 -5.87
N THR A 57 -10.01 -3.14 -6.18
CA THR A 57 -10.66 -2.26 -7.16
C THR A 57 -10.63 -0.79 -6.73
N GLU A 58 -10.88 -0.52 -5.45
CA GLU A 58 -10.85 0.84 -4.91
C GLU A 58 -9.44 1.42 -4.93
N VAL A 59 -8.43 0.63 -4.56
CA VAL A 59 -7.02 1.02 -4.70
C VAL A 59 -6.68 1.27 -6.16
N ASP A 60 -7.07 0.40 -7.09
CA ASP A 60 -6.83 0.63 -8.53
C ASP A 60 -7.53 1.89 -9.04
N ASN A 61 -8.75 2.19 -8.60
CA ASN A 61 -9.48 3.42 -8.97
C ASN A 61 -8.84 4.68 -8.39
N LEU A 62 -8.45 4.63 -7.11
CA LEU A 62 -7.70 5.69 -6.47
C LEU A 62 -6.37 5.87 -7.19
N LEU A 63 -5.76 4.76 -7.64
CA LEU A 63 -4.48 4.75 -8.34
C LEU A 63 -4.54 5.18 -9.82
N ASN A 64 -5.63 4.89 -10.51
CA ASN A 64 -5.83 5.22 -11.92
C ASN A 64 -6.01 6.71 -12.16
N ASN A 65 -6.42 7.44 -11.13
CA ASN A 65 -6.42 8.91 -11.13
C ASN A 65 -5.01 9.50 -10.99
N PHE A 66 -3.96 8.69 -10.78
CA PHE A 66 -2.57 9.15 -10.85
C PHE A 66 -2.12 9.24 -12.31
N THR A 67 -1.96 10.46 -12.80
CA THR A 67 -1.38 10.77 -14.10
C THR A 67 0.14 10.82 -14.00
N GLY A 68 0.85 10.18 -14.95
CA GLY A 68 2.31 10.30 -15.11
C GLY A 68 3.11 9.00 -14.98
N THR A 69 4.44 9.14 -15.11
CA THR A 69 5.47 8.09 -15.22
C THR A 69 5.56 7.11 -14.03
N TYR A 70 4.90 7.45 -12.92
CA TYR A 70 5.00 6.69 -11.67
C TYR A 70 4.03 5.51 -11.57
N LYS A 71 2.98 5.44 -12.41
CA LYS A 71 1.95 4.40 -12.34
C LYS A 71 2.49 2.99 -12.58
N SER A 72 3.29 2.79 -13.62
CA SER A 72 3.89 1.48 -13.92
C SER A 72 5.01 1.13 -12.95
N GLN A 73 5.78 2.12 -12.50
CA GLN A 73 6.82 1.93 -11.48
C GLN A 73 6.21 1.49 -10.15
N TYR A 74 5.05 2.06 -9.78
CA TYR A 74 4.28 1.67 -8.61
C TYR A 74 3.80 0.23 -8.69
N VAL A 75 3.08 -0.12 -9.74
CA VAL A 75 2.52 -1.46 -9.91
C VAL A 75 3.63 -2.52 -9.96
N ASN A 76 4.75 -2.22 -10.63
CA ASN A 76 5.91 -3.12 -10.66
C ASN A 76 6.57 -3.26 -9.28
N LYS A 77 6.84 -2.16 -8.58
CA LYS A 77 7.42 -2.17 -7.22
C LYS A 77 6.53 -2.91 -6.22
N ILE A 78 5.21 -2.73 -6.31
CA ILE A 78 4.22 -3.44 -5.49
C ILE A 78 4.24 -4.93 -5.81
N THR A 79 4.19 -5.28 -7.10
CA THR A 79 4.24 -6.68 -7.54
C THR A 79 5.53 -7.36 -7.08
N GLU A 80 6.65 -6.65 -7.11
CA GLU A 80 7.94 -7.13 -6.60
C GLU A 80 7.95 -7.26 -5.07
N ALA A 81 7.44 -6.26 -4.34
CA ALA A 81 7.37 -6.29 -2.88
C ALA A 81 6.47 -7.42 -2.38
N ILE A 82 5.30 -7.61 -3.00
CA ILE A 82 4.37 -8.71 -2.69
C ILE A 82 4.98 -10.07 -3.04
N LYS A 83 5.73 -10.18 -4.15
CA LYS A 83 6.42 -11.44 -4.51
C LYS A 83 7.56 -11.82 -3.57
N ARG A 84 8.13 -10.86 -2.85
CA ARG A 84 9.21 -11.08 -1.86
C ARG A 84 8.69 -11.51 -0.50
N VAL A 85 7.40 -11.32 -0.22
CA VAL A 85 6.75 -11.97 0.92
C VAL A 85 6.59 -13.45 0.56
N PRO A 86 7.16 -14.38 1.34
CA PRO A 86 7.04 -15.81 1.05
C PRO A 86 5.56 -16.17 1.00
N ARG A 87 5.10 -16.64 -0.17
CA ARG A 87 3.79 -17.26 -0.29
C ARG A 87 3.91 -18.65 0.31
N ASN A 88 3.60 -18.78 1.59
CA ASN A 88 3.26 -20.06 2.17
C ASN A 88 1.87 -20.45 1.63
N ILE A 89 1.85 -21.08 0.46
CA ILE A 89 0.71 -21.88 -0.03
C ILE A 89 0.90 -23.29 0.49
#